data_AF-A0A2S6G1T1-F1
#
_entry.id   AF-A0A2S6G1T1-F1
#
_cell.length_a   1.000
_cell.length_b   1.000
_cell.length_c   1.000
_cell.angle_alpha   90.00
_cell.angle_beta   90.00
_cell.angle_gamma   90.00
#
_symmetry.space_group_name_H-M   'P 1'
#
loop_
_entity.id
_entity.type
_entity.pdbx_description
1 polymer ?
#
loop_
_entity_poly.entity_id
_entity_poly.type
_entity_poly.pdbx_seq_one_letter_code
_entity_poly.pdbx_strand_id
1 'polypeptide(L)'
;MLWVLVQNNQYRTLKSPSSRRVIPLLFTLDDSERQLIDRVMGRYQSICGRQTNRPILCELQGKNQPGLVEGAARFSASLIVAMRAMTRNQDLVLHHLRHTFFNRVAAVLLNLDTPIERVLTQDIDKPALRQCVLGSNISCSRRIGMALARLMGHSSPRTGLLNYFHLLTEWADVLTPVSSDRVRQLKNATDIEQWPCAPGYDLPPLKAQFEYPELTLERMFQVVRLVSLGQNFGRAAGLVGLQPSAVKRLEKVLTKATRNQAFKVALPDDKEQWFDGSELDNALLAGITSPAWQRILDHAQQIQRCTVQSIKAPKAKELPILISRRRHVVLDKKSHAHFLRHFFALYEIDDSQLTVVARFDDPDMIRLMTDAGFAVQSERYLLMAQKDNQKSRNAKPWTVKKHFLHGFPIPSRRRSRYGFGEINFGQSSTGVLRNGHELAVALLVFGVYCRLIQKSPSH
;
A
#
# COMPACT_ATOMS: atom_id res chain seq x y z
N MET A 1 -29.20 -7.84 -20.46
CA MET A 1 -28.75 -6.43 -20.51
C MET A 1 -27.67 -6.24 -19.46
N LEU A 2 -26.47 -5.78 -19.86
CA LEU A 2 -25.38 -5.46 -18.93
C LEU A 2 -25.60 -4.08 -18.31
N TRP A 3 -25.37 -3.93 -17.01
CA TRP A 3 -25.51 -2.67 -16.29
C TRP A 3 -24.60 -2.65 -15.06
N VAL A 4 -24.28 -1.45 -14.58
CA VAL A 4 -23.48 -1.23 -13.38
C VAL A 4 -24.32 -0.55 -12.30
N LEU A 5 -24.29 -1.09 -11.09
CA LEU A 5 -24.86 -0.44 -9.91
C LEU A 5 -23.81 0.44 -9.22
N VAL A 6 -24.06 1.73 -9.16
CA VAL A 6 -23.29 2.64 -8.31
C VAL A 6 -23.99 2.76 -6.97
N GLN A 7 -23.35 2.27 -5.90
CA GLN A 7 -23.89 2.27 -4.53
C GLN A 7 -22.78 2.44 -3.49
N ASN A 8 -23.18 2.67 -2.24
CA ASN A 8 -22.27 2.65 -1.10
C ASN A 8 -21.62 1.27 -0.95
N ASN A 9 -20.39 1.24 -0.45
CA ASN A 9 -19.72 0.01 -0.05
C ASN A 9 -18.81 0.26 1.17
N GLN A 10 -18.15 -0.80 1.64
CA GLN A 10 -17.27 -0.75 2.82
C GLN A 10 -16.06 0.21 2.68
N TYR A 11 -15.75 0.70 1.47
CA TYR A 11 -14.63 1.59 1.20
C TYR A 11 -15.06 3.03 0.88
N ARG A 12 -16.29 3.25 0.44
CA ARG A 12 -16.76 4.57 0.03
C ARG A 12 -18.27 4.73 0.21
N THR A 13 -18.63 5.83 0.85
CA THR A 13 -20.01 6.35 0.90
C THR A 13 -20.23 7.36 -0.22
N LEU A 14 -21.39 7.31 -0.85
CA LEU A 14 -21.83 8.26 -1.85
C LEU A 14 -22.20 9.60 -1.20
N LYS A 15 -21.97 10.69 -1.92
CA LYS A 15 -22.19 12.07 -1.41
C LYS A 15 -23.66 12.37 -1.12
N SER A 16 -24.58 11.74 -1.83
CA SER A 16 -26.02 11.96 -1.70
C SER A 16 -26.81 10.71 -2.09
N PRO A 17 -28.08 10.58 -1.65
CA PRO A 17 -28.97 9.51 -2.12
C PRO A 17 -29.13 9.50 -3.64
N SER A 18 -29.17 10.67 -4.28
CA SER A 18 -29.26 10.82 -5.75
C SER A 18 -28.04 10.29 -6.50
N SER A 19 -26.92 10.06 -5.82
CA SER A 19 -25.72 9.48 -6.44
C SER A 19 -25.86 7.97 -6.68
N ARG A 20 -26.78 7.29 -5.97
CA ARG A 20 -27.05 5.87 -6.18
C ARG A 20 -27.82 5.71 -7.49
N ARG A 21 -27.29 4.91 -8.42
CA ARG A 21 -27.88 4.78 -9.75
C ARG A 21 -27.48 3.50 -10.45
N VAL A 22 -28.32 3.08 -11.38
CA VAL A 22 -28.05 2.04 -12.36
C VAL A 22 -27.62 2.71 -13.65
N ILE A 23 -26.50 2.29 -14.22
CA ILE A 23 -26.01 2.74 -15.52
C ILE A 23 -26.10 1.54 -16.48
N PRO A 24 -27.04 1.54 -17.44
CA PRO A 24 -27.06 0.51 -18.46
C PRO A 24 -25.85 0.64 -19.39
N LEU A 25 -25.47 -0.45 -20.05
CA LEU A 25 -24.51 -0.39 -21.15
C LEU A 25 -25.14 0.40 -22.31
N LEU A 26 -24.60 1.60 -22.58
CA LEU A 26 -25.12 2.53 -23.59
C LEU A 26 -24.35 2.50 -24.92
N PHE A 27 -23.17 1.89 -24.94
CA PHE A 27 -22.29 1.85 -26.10
C PHE A 27 -21.99 0.39 -26.44
N THR A 28 -21.76 0.11 -27.72
CA THR A 28 -21.34 -1.20 -28.17
C THR A 28 -19.94 -1.48 -27.67
N LEU A 29 -19.75 -2.62 -27.02
CA LEU A 29 -18.43 -3.10 -26.64
C LEU A 29 -17.82 -3.89 -27.78
N ASP A 30 -16.54 -3.67 -28.05
CA ASP A 30 -15.77 -4.53 -28.95
C ASP A 30 -15.45 -5.89 -28.30
N ASP A 31 -14.91 -6.82 -29.08
CA ASP A 31 -14.61 -8.17 -28.60
C ASP A 31 -13.54 -8.19 -27.49
N SER A 32 -12.57 -7.27 -27.54
CA SER A 32 -11.52 -7.16 -26.53
C SER A 32 -12.07 -6.64 -25.21
N GLU A 33 -12.97 -5.65 -25.26
CA GLU A 33 -13.67 -5.09 -24.11
C GLU A 33 -14.60 -6.11 -23.46
N ARG A 34 -15.35 -6.87 -24.27
CA ARG A 34 -16.20 -7.98 -23.77
C ARG A 34 -15.37 -9.03 -23.07
N GLN A 35 -14.29 -9.50 -23.71
CA GLN A 35 -13.37 -10.46 -23.10
C GLN A 35 -12.76 -9.93 -21.81
N LEU A 36 -12.41 -8.64 -21.75
CA LEU A 36 -11.87 -8.03 -20.54
C LEU A 36 -12.90 -8.04 -19.40
N ILE A 37 -14.14 -7.63 -19.68
CA ILE A 37 -15.23 -7.66 -18.69
C ILE A 37 -15.48 -9.08 -18.22
N ASP A 38 -15.56 -10.06 -19.12
CA ASP A 38 -15.79 -11.46 -18.77
C ASP A 38 -14.67 -12.03 -17.90
N ARG A 39 -13.40 -11.72 -18.22
CA ARG A 39 -12.25 -12.11 -17.38
C ARG A 39 -12.31 -11.49 -16.00
N VAL A 40 -12.64 -10.19 -15.92
CA VAL A 40 -12.76 -9.48 -14.64
C VAL A 40 -13.91 -10.04 -13.81
N MET A 41 -15.07 -10.28 -14.42
CA MET A 41 -16.24 -10.82 -13.73
C MET A 41 -16.06 -12.30 -13.35
N GLY A 42 -15.40 -13.11 -14.19
CA GLY A 42 -15.04 -14.48 -13.87
C GLY A 42 -14.07 -14.56 -12.69
N ARG A 43 -13.08 -13.65 -12.63
CA ARG A 43 -12.20 -13.50 -11.47
C ARG A 43 -12.96 -13.04 -10.22
N TYR A 44 -13.88 -12.08 -10.35
CA TYR A 44 -14.72 -11.65 -9.24
C TYR A 44 -15.55 -12.81 -8.68
N GLN A 45 -16.20 -13.60 -9.55
CA GLN A 45 -17.01 -14.75 -9.17
C GLN A 45 -16.18 -15.85 -8.51
N SER A 46 -14.96 -16.11 -8.99
CA SER A 46 -14.08 -17.13 -8.40
C SER A 46 -13.60 -16.75 -6.99
N ILE A 47 -13.44 -15.46 -6.70
CA ILE A 47 -12.99 -14.96 -5.40
C ILE A 47 -14.17 -14.77 -4.43
N CYS A 48 -15.24 -14.13 -4.87
CA CYS A 48 -16.36 -13.74 -4.00
C CYS A 48 -17.42 -14.83 -3.87
N GLY A 49 -17.46 -15.80 -4.79
CA GLY A 49 -18.52 -16.82 -4.84
C GLY A 49 -19.90 -16.17 -4.87
N ARG A 50 -20.73 -16.48 -3.87
CA ARG A 50 -22.08 -15.92 -3.71
C ARG A 50 -22.14 -14.58 -2.96
N GLN A 51 -21.00 -14.08 -2.45
CA GLN A 51 -20.99 -12.82 -1.71
C GLN A 51 -21.30 -11.65 -2.64
N THR A 52 -22.33 -10.89 -2.29
CA THR A 52 -22.70 -9.63 -2.95
C THR A 52 -22.12 -8.45 -2.17
N ASN A 53 -21.97 -7.29 -2.82
CA ASN A 53 -21.39 -6.07 -2.21
C ASN A 53 -19.88 -6.12 -1.90
N ARG A 54 -19.09 -6.76 -2.77
CA ARG A 54 -17.62 -6.72 -2.75
C ARG A 54 -17.08 -5.88 -3.91
N PRO A 55 -15.84 -5.36 -3.86
CA PRO A 55 -15.24 -4.67 -5.00
C PRO A 55 -15.17 -5.56 -6.23
N ILE A 56 -15.47 -5.03 -7.42
CA ILE A 56 -15.33 -5.76 -8.69
C ILE A 56 -13.86 -6.16 -8.91
N LEU A 57 -12.95 -5.23 -8.65
CA LEU A 57 -11.50 -5.46 -8.69
C LEU A 57 -11.04 -5.95 -7.31
N CYS A 58 -11.22 -7.24 -7.05
CA CYS A 58 -10.90 -7.87 -5.77
C CYS A 58 -9.74 -8.87 -5.83
N GLU A 59 -9.15 -9.09 -4.66
CA GLU A 59 -8.16 -10.13 -4.35
C GLU A 59 -8.49 -10.77 -3.00
N LEU A 60 -8.04 -12.01 -2.82
CA LEU A 60 -8.08 -12.64 -1.50
C LEU A 60 -7.07 -11.95 -0.60
N GLN A 61 -7.54 -11.42 0.53
CA GLN A 61 -6.72 -10.81 1.56
C GLN A 61 -6.86 -11.57 2.88
N GLY A 62 -5.77 -11.61 3.67
CA GLY A 62 -5.78 -12.14 5.04
C GLY A 62 -6.40 -13.55 5.14
N LYS A 63 -7.38 -13.71 6.02
CA LYS A 63 -8.17 -14.95 6.27
C LYS A 63 -9.08 -15.33 5.10
N ASN A 64 -8.57 -15.31 3.87
CA ASN A 64 -9.28 -15.60 2.61
C ASN A 64 -10.55 -14.75 2.40
N GLN A 65 -10.54 -13.50 2.85
CA GLN A 65 -11.67 -12.60 2.61
C GLN A 65 -11.46 -11.78 1.34
N PRO A 66 -12.50 -11.59 0.50
CA PRO A 66 -12.42 -10.69 -0.64
C PRO A 66 -12.19 -9.24 -0.20
N GLY A 67 -11.05 -8.67 -0.61
CA GLY A 67 -10.70 -7.27 -0.41
C GLY A 67 -10.39 -6.57 -1.74
N LEU A 68 -10.14 -5.26 -1.70
CA LEU A 68 -9.62 -4.53 -2.87
C LEU A 68 -8.32 -5.15 -3.37
N VAL A 69 -8.12 -5.18 -4.69
CA VAL A 69 -6.85 -5.58 -5.31
C VAL A 69 -5.65 -4.81 -4.74
N GLU A 70 -4.52 -5.50 -4.58
CA GLU A 70 -3.26 -4.89 -4.14
C GLU A 70 -2.88 -3.72 -5.09
N GLY A 71 -2.63 -2.54 -4.54
CA GLY A 71 -2.33 -1.34 -5.34
C GLY A 71 -3.54 -0.58 -5.90
N ALA A 72 -4.78 -0.91 -5.52
CA ALA A 72 -5.99 -0.18 -5.95
C ALA A 72 -5.90 1.36 -5.79
N ALA A 73 -5.19 1.84 -4.77
CA ALA A 73 -4.97 3.27 -4.53
C ALA A 73 -4.23 3.98 -5.68
N ARG A 74 -3.50 3.24 -6.52
CA ARG A 74 -2.67 3.78 -7.61
C ARG A 74 -3.33 3.71 -8.98
N PHE A 75 -4.45 3.02 -9.11
CA PHE A 75 -5.14 2.86 -10.40
C PHE A 75 -5.49 4.21 -11.00
N SER A 76 -6.04 5.12 -10.20
CA SER A 76 -6.41 6.45 -10.68
C SER A 76 -5.24 7.24 -11.23
N ALA A 77 -4.11 7.26 -10.51
CA ALA A 77 -2.91 7.95 -10.95
C ALA A 77 -2.34 7.34 -12.24
N SER A 78 -2.35 6.01 -12.35
CA SER A 78 -1.80 5.29 -13.51
C SER A 78 -2.65 5.48 -14.76
N LEU A 79 -3.99 5.47 -14.60
CA LEU A 79 -4.91 5.78 -15.68
C LEU A 79 -4.75 7.24 -16.15
N ILE A 80 -4.49 8.18 -15.23
CA ILE A 80 -4.21 9.58 -15.61
C ILE A 80 -2.95 9.66 -16.46
N VAL A 81 -1.86 8.99 -16.06
CA VAL A 81 -0.61 8.95 -16.85
C VAL A 81 -0.86 8.37 -18.24
N ALA A 82 -1.61 7.25 -18.32
CA ALA A 82 -1.97 6.63 -19.59
C ALA A 82 -2.79 7.57 -20.48
N MET A 83 -3.83 8.21 -19.94
CA MET A 83 -4.66 9.16 -20.68
C MET A 83 -3.86 10.36 -21.19
N ARG A 84 -3.00 10.94 -20.36
CA ARG A 84 -2.14 12.08 -20.75
C ARG A 84 -1.15 11.69 -21.83
N ALA A 85 -0.60 10.48 -21.76
CA ALA A 85 0.30 9.96 -22.79
C ALA A 85 -0.43 9.75 -24.13
N MET A 86 -1.65 9.20 -24.09
CA MET A 86 -2.45 8.89 -25.28
C MET A 86 -3.03 10.13 -25.97
N THR A 87 -3.31 11.18 -25.22
CA THR A 87 -3.96 12.40 -25.73
C THR A 87 -3.01 13.59 -25.87
N ARG A 88 -1.78 13.47 -25.35
CA ARG A 88 -0.80 14.56 -25.18
C ARG A 88 -1.29 15.77 -24.40
N ASN A 89 -2.44 15.66 -23.74
CA ASN A 89 -2.99 16.72 -22.93
C ASN A 89 -2.63 16.46 -21.45
N GLN A 90 -1.66 17.23 -20.93
CA GLN A 90 -1.15 17.10 -19.55
C GLN A 90 -2.16 17.54 -18.49
N ASP A 91 -3.20 18.27 -18.87
CA ASP A 91 -4.23 18.75 -17.95
C ASP A 91 -5.33 17.70 -17.73
N LEU A 92 -5.30 16.57 -18.45
CA LEU A 92 -6.31 15.55 -18.29
C LEU A 92 -6.30 14.91 -16.90
N VAL A 93 -7.51 14.73 -16.36
CA VAL A 93 -7.80 13.97 -15.14
C VAL A 93 -8.97 13.03 -15.41
N LEU A 94 -9.17 12.02 -14.55
CA LEU A 94 -10.28 11.06 -14.69
C LEU A 94 -11.66 11.71 -14.73
N HIS A 95 -11.83 12.89 -14.12
CA HIS A 95 -13.11 13.60 -14.17
C HIS A 95 -13.51 13.97 -15.60
N HIS A 96 -12.56 14.21 -16.51
CA HIS A 96 -12.88 14.51 -17.90
C HIS A 96 -13.59 13.37 -18.62
N LEU A 97 -13.34 12.11 -18.26
CA LEU A 97 -14.11 10.97 -18.81
C LEU A 97 -15.61 11.08 -18.49
N ARG A 98 -15.95 11.66 -17.34
CA ARG A 98 -17.33 11.94 -16.96
C ARG A 98 -17.94 13.07 -17.80
N HIS A 99 -17.16 14.07 -18.19
CA HIS A 99 -17.59 15.09 -19.17
C HIS A 99 -17.76 14.49 -20.56
N THR A 100 -16.83 13.64 -21.02
CA THR A 100 -16.93 12.94 -22.30
C THR A 100 -18.19 12.10 -22.36
N PHE A 101 -18.47 11.30 -21.32
CA PHE A 101 -19.71 10.54 -21.21
C PHE A 101 -20.94 11.44 -21.29
N PHE A 102 -20.97 12.54 -20.54
CA PHE A 102 -22.11 13.46 -20.56
C PHE A 102 -22.36 14.04 -21.94
N ASN A 103 -21.33 14.56 -22.60
CA ASN A 103 -21.47 15.24 -23.90
C ASN A 103 -21.86 14.25 -25.01
N ARG A 104 -21.26 13.06 -25.05
CA ARG A 104 -21.64 12.02 -26.04
C ARG A 104 -23.10 11.60 -25.88
N VAL A 105 -23.56 11.37 -24.65
CA VAL A 105 -24.96 11.00 -24.39
C VAL A 105 -25.91 12.18 -24.63
N ALA A 106 -25.57 13.38 -24.17
CA ALA A 106 -26.39 14.58 -24.35
C ALA A 106 -26.58 14.92 -25.83
N ALA A 107 -25.53 14.78 -26.64
CA ALA A 107 -25.59 15.02 -28.07
C ALA A 107 -26.66 14.15 -28.76
N VAL A 108 -26.63 12.84 -28.46
CA VAL A 108 -27.61 11.88 -28.98
C VAL A 108 -29.02 12.14 -28.44
N LEU A 109 -29.18 12.41 -27.14
CA LEU A 109 -30.51 12.59 -26.55
C LEU A 109 -31.16 13.90 -26.99
N LEU A 110 -30.41 14.99 -27.06
CA LEU A 110 -30.90 16.30 -27.51
C LEU A 110 -31.09 16.38 -29.02
N ASN A 111 -30.62 15.37 -29.77
CA ASN A 111 -30.68 15.32 -31.22
C ASN A 111 -29.95 16.52 -31.85
N LEU A 112 -28.73 16.78 -31.38
CA LEU A 112 -27.92 17.86 -31.93
C LEU A 112 -27.53 17.49 -33.36
N ASP A 113 -27.60 18.47 -34.26
CA ASP A 113 -27.13 18.32 -35.63
C ASP A 113 -26.01 19.33 -35.88
N THR A 114 -24.83 19.02 -35.35
CA THR A 114 -23.63 19.85 -35.49
C THR A 114 -22.45 19.02 -35.99
N PRO A 115 -21.43 19.63 -36.63
CA PRO A 115 -20.25 18.91 -37.07
C PRO A 115 -19.55 18.15 -35.93
N ILE A 116 -19.42 18.76 -34.75
CA ILE A 116 -18.80 18.11 -33.58
C ILE A 116 -19.64 16.93 -33.09
N GLU A 117 -20.97 17.04 -33.09
CA GLU A 117 -21.84 15.92 -32.71
C GLU A 117 -21.57 14.69 -33.56
N ARG A 118 -21.45 14.88 -34.88
CA ARG A 118 -21.25 13.77 -35.82
C ARG A 118 -19.96 13.03 -35.51
N VAL A 119 -18.88 13.74 -35.21
CA VAL A 119 -17.60 13.14 -34.81
C VAL A 119 -17.70 12.44 -33.44
N LEU A 120 -18.35 13.05 -32.45
CA LEU A 120 -18.47 12.50 -31.10
C LEU A 120 -19.37 11.26 -31.00
N THR A 121 -20.26 11.07 -31.98
CA THR A 121 -21.32 10.07 -31.96
C THR A 121 -21.27 9.08 -33.13
N GLN A 122 -20.24 9.15 -33.98
CA GLN A 122 -20.10 8.32 -35.19
C GLN A 122 -20.16 6.81 -34.92
N ASP A 123 -19.71 6.38 -33.75
CA ASP A 123 -19.63 4.99 -33.29
C ASP A 123 -20.82 4.57 -32.41
N ILE A 124 -21.85 5.42 -32.28
CA ILE A 124 -22.99 5.19 -31.39
C ILE A 124 -24.25 4.82 -32.19
N ASP A 125 -24.90 3.73 -31.80
CA ASP A 125 -26.28 3.42 -32.21
C ASP A 125 -27.25 4.40 -31.51
N LYS A 126 -27.52 5.53 -32.18
CA LYS A 126 -28.36 6.62 -31.66
C LYS A 126 -29.79 6.13 -31.30
N PRO A 127 -30.51 5.40 -32.18
CA PRO A 127 -31.82 4.85 -31.85
C PRO A 127 -31.82 3.94 -30.61
N ALA A 128 -30.88 2.99 -30.52
CA ALA A 128 -30.81 2.07 -29.38
C ALA A 128 -30.51 2.82 -28.07
N LEU A 129 -29.61 3.80 -28.10
CA LEU A 129 -29.31 4.63 -26.92
C LEU A 129 -30.56 5.41 -26.47
N ARG A 130 -31.28 6.08 -27.39
CA ARG A 130 -32.51 6.82 -27.06
C ARG A 130 -33.57 5.90 -26.46
N GLN A 131 -33.79 4.72 -27.07
CA GLN A 131 -34.73 3.72 -26.58
C GLN A 131 -34.34 3.21 -25.19
N CYS A 132 -33.05 2.93 -24.97
CA CYS A 132 -32.53 2.46 -23.68
C CYS A 132 -32.73 3.50 -22.56
N VAL A 133 -32.54 4.79 -22.85
CA VAL A 133 -32.54 5.85 -21.84
C VAL A 133 -33.94 6.43 -21.62
N LEU A 134 -34.73 6.62 -22.68
CA LEU A 134 -36.03 7.28 -22.64
C LEU A 134 -37.22 6.30 -22.68
N GLY A 135 -36.96 5.01 -22.91
CA GLY A 135 -38.01 4.00 -23.12
C GLY A 135 -38.77 4.25 -24.40
N SER A 136 -40.08 4.01 -24.39
CA SER A 136 -40.97 4.24 -25.54
C SER A 136 -41.10 5.70 -25.97
N ASN A 137 -40.69 6.66 -25.13
CA ASN A 137 -40.83 8.08 -25.41
C ASN A 137 -39.52 8.65 -25.97
N ILE A 138 -39.21 8.32 -27.22
CA ILE A 138 -37.95 8.69 -27.87
C ILE A 138 -37.89 10.16 -28.33
N SER A 139 -38.93 10.96 -28.16
CA SER A 139 -38.98 12.36 -28.62
C SER A 139 -38.16 13.31 -27.74
N CYS A 140 -37.61 14.36 -28.37
CA CYS A 140 -36.87 15.39 -27.64
C CYS A 140 -37.82 16.20 -26.75
N SER A 141 -37.60 16.18 -25.43
CA SER A 141 -38.46 16.86 -24.45
C SER A 141 -37.70 17.19 -23.16
N ARG A 142 -38.35 17.94 -22.26
CA ARG A 142 -37.81 18.29 -20.92
C ARG A 142 -37.35 17.07 -20.10
N ARG A 143 -37.83 15.86 -20.43
CA ARG A 143 -37.43 14.59 -19.78
C ARG A 143 -35.96 14.26 -19.98
N ILE A 144 -35.33 14.72 -21.06
CA ILE A 144 -33.91 14.47 -21.37
C ILE A 144 -33.02 15.00 -20.26
N GLY A 145 -33.28 16.22 -19.76
CA GLY A 145 -32.50 16.79 -18.66
C GLY A 145 -32.54 15.90 -17.42
N MET A 146 -33.70 15.32 -17.10
CA MET A 146 -33.85 14.40 -15.98
C MET A 146 -33.18 13.04 -16.24
N ALA A 147 -33.24 12.54 -17.47
CA ALA A 147 -32.58 11.30 -17.87
C ALA A 147 -31.05 11.44 -17.73
N LEU A 148 -30.48 12.53 -18.24
CA LEU A 148 -29.07 12.89 -18.07
C LEU A 148 -28.69 13.02 -16.58
N ALA A 149 -29.51 13.70 -15.78
CA ALA A 149 -29.28 13.83 -14.34
C ALA A 149 -29.22 12.45 -13.65
N ARG A 150 -30.13 11.54 -14.00
CA ARG A 150 -30.16 10.17 -13.45
C ARG A 150 -28.92 9.36 -13.81
N LEU A 151 -28.48 9.39 -15.08
CA LEU A 151 -27.26 8.70 -15.52
C LEU A 151 -26.01 9.23 -14.80
N MET A 152 -25.97 10.52 -14.51
CA MET A 152 -24.86 11.15 -13.80
C MET A 152 -24.94 10.97 -12.28
N GLY A 153 -26.13 10.77 -11.72
CA GLY A 153 -26.36 10.79 -10.27
C GLY A 153 -26.47 12.20 -9.71
N HIS A 154 -27.06 13.11 -10.46
CA HIS A 154 -27.40 14.47 -10.03
C HIS A 154 -28.85 14.52 -9.55
N SER A 155 -29.13 15.33 -8.53
CA SER A 155 -30.51 15.57 -8.05
C SER A 155 -31.34 16.38 -9.05
N SER A 156 -30.69 17.17 -9.91
CA SER A 156 -31.37 18.00 -10.91
C SER A 156 -30.55 18.12 -12.21
N PRO A 157 -31.20 18.44 -13.35
CA PRO A 157 -30.54 18.65 -14.63
C PRO A 157 -29.53 19.80 -14.61
N ARG A 158 -29.79 20.81 -13.76
CA ARG A 158 -29.01 22.05 -13.65
C ARG A 158 -27.52 21.77 -13.49
N THR A 159 -27.14 20.79 -12.65
CA THR A 159 -25.73 20.47 -12.40
C THR A 159 -25.04 19.94 -13.66
N GLY A 160 -25.72 19.07 -14.42
CA GLY A 160 -25.21 18.51 -15.67
C GLY A 160 -25.08 19.58 -16.74
N LEU A 161 -26.15 20.33 -16.99
CA LEU A 161 -26.21 21.33 -18.04
C LEU A 161 -25.25 22.51 -17.81
N LEU A 162 -25.06 22.97 -16.57
CA LEU A 162 -24.17 24.11 -16.31
C LEU A 162 -22.69 23.74 -16.25
N ASN A 163 -22.35 22.54 -15.77
CA ASN A 163 -20.95 22.20 -15.48
C ASN A 163 -20.35 21.17 -16.45
N TYR A 164 -21.18 20.37 -17.12
CA TYR A 164 -20.70 19.27 -17.96
C TYR A 164 -21.00 19.46 -19.44
N PHE A 165 -22.02 20.24 -19.80
CA PHE A 165 -22.47 20.36 -21.19
C PHE A 165 -21.66 21.41 -21.96
N HIS A 166 -20.67 20.92 -22.70
CA HIS A 166 -19.73 21.74 -23.45
C HIS A 166 -20.19 22.03 -24.89
N LEU A 167 -21.23 21.34 -25.37
CA LEU A 167 -21.80 21.55 -26.70
C LEU A 167 -22.92 22.61 -26.73
N LEU A 168 -23.19 23.28 -25.60
CA LEU A 168 -24.32 24.21 -25.49
C LEU A 168 -24.19 25.40 -26.43
N THR A 169 -22.99 25.99 -26.54
CA THR A 169 -22.75 27.17 -27.36
C THR A 169 -22.89 26.84 -28.85
N GLU A 170 -22.24 25.78 -29.31
CA GLU A 170 -22.35 25.31 -30.70
C GLU A 170 -23.81 24.95 -31.04
N TRP A 171 -24.52 24.29 -30.12
CA TRP A 171 -25.93 24.00 -30.33
C TRP A 171 -26.77 25.28 -30.43
N ALA A 172 -26.50 26.28 -29.60
CA ALA A 172 -27.17 27.56 -29.67
C ALA A 172 -26.86 28.27 -31.00
N ASP A 173 -25.61 28.27 -31.45
CA ASP A 173 -25.20 28.88 -32.73
C ASP A 173 -25.90 28.24 -33.93
N VAL A 174 -26.08 26.91 -33.92
CA VAL A 174 -26.82 26.20 -34.98
C VAL A 174 -28.33 26.49 -34.93
N LEU A 175 -28.92 26.63 -33.74
CA LEU A 175 -30.35 26.92 -33.58
C LEU A 175 -30.69 28.39 -33.85
N THR A 176 -29.77 29.30 -33.55
CA THR A 176 -29.91 30.74 -33.77
C THR A 176 -28.73 31.25 -34.60
N PRO A 177 -28.61 30.86 -35.88
CA PRO A 177 -27.49 31.28 -36.70
C PRO A 177 -27.52 32.81 -36.81
N VAL A 178 -26.49 33.45 -36.27
CA VAL A 178 -26.31 34.90 -36.40
C VAL A 178 -25.88 35.21 -37.83
N SER A 179 -26.84 35.24 -38.74
CA SER A 179 -26.67 35.79 -40.08
C SER A 179 -26.82 37.31 -39.98
N SER A 180 -25.70 38.01 -39.86
CA SER A 180 -25.67 39.46 -39.88
C SER A 180 -24.79 39.93 -41.03
N ASP A 181 -25.27 40.90 -41.81
CA ASP A 181 -24.46 41.64 -42.79
C ASP A 181 -23.24 42.35 -42.15
N ARG A 182 -23.15 42.34 -40.81
CA ARG A 182 -22.05 42.90 -40.02
C ARG A 182 -21.03 41.85 -39.56
N VAL A 183 -21.13 40.59 -39.97
CA VAL A 183 -20.06 39.60 -39.75
C VAL A 183 -18.84 40.05 -40.55
N ARG A 184 -17.90 40.69 -39.86
CA ARG A 184 -16.62 41.15 -40.43
C ARG A 184 -15.51 40.27 -39.87
N GLN A 185 -14.63 39.79 -40.74
CA GLN A 185 -13.37 39.23 -40.27
C GLN A 185 -12.62 40.31 -39.48
N LEU A 186 -12.32 39.99 -38.23
CA LEU A 186 -11.51 40.86 -37.38
C LEU A 186 -10.06 40.76 -37.87
N LYS A 187 -9.49 41.87 -38.37
CA LYS A 187 -8.13 41.92 -38.94
C LYS A 187 -7.03 41.27 -38.09
N ASN A 188 -7.19 41.26 -36.77
CA ASN A 188 -6.22 40.73 -35.81
C ASN A 188 -6.71 39.50 -35.05
N ALA A 189 -7.86 38.92 -35.44
CA ALA A 189 -8.31 37.64 -34.88
C ALA A 189 -7.81 36.51 -35.76
N THR A 190 -7.27 35.47 -35.12
CA THR A 190 -6.88 34.25 -35.83
C THR A 190 -8.07 33.31 -35.89
N ASP A 191 -8.41 32.87 -37.10
CA ASP A 191 -9.39 31.81 -37.31
C ASP A 191 -8.73 30.46 -36.99
N ILE A 192 -9.07 29.93 -35.82
CA ILE A 192 -8.52 28.65 -35.35
C ILE A 192 -9.11 27.45 -36.08
N GLU A 193 -10.21 27.60 -36.83
CA GLU A 193 -10.77 26.52 -37.66
C GLU A 193 -9.87 26.21 -38.86
N GLN A 194 -9.07 27.20 -39.27
CA GLN A 194 -8.09 27.05 -40.36
C GLN A 194 -6.75 26.49 -39.88
N TRP A 195 -6.59 26.25 -38.57
CA TRP A 195 -5.36 25.67 -38.07
C TRP A 195 -5.23 24.22 -38.54
N PRO A 196 -4.05 23.81 -39.05
CA PRO A 196 -3.84 22.43 -39.41
C PRO A 196 -4.02 21.55 -38.18
N CYS A 197 -4.84 20.50 -38.31
CA CYS A 197 -4.89 19.45 -37.30
C CYS A 197 -3.48 18.89 -37.11
N ALA A 198 -3.03 18.79 -35.86
CA ALA A 198 -1.76 18.14 -35.56
C ALA A 198 -1.78 16.72 -36.15
N PRO A 199 -0.71 16.28 -36.84
CA PRO A 199 -0.66 14.94 -37.42
C PRO A 199 -0.85 13.88 -36.34
N GLY A 200 -1.49 12.77 -36.71
CA GLY A 200 -1.57 11.59 -35.85
C GLY A 200 -0.16 11.17 -35.45
N TYR A 201 0.07 10.98 -34.15
CA TYR A 201 1.37 10.61 -33.61
C TYR A 201 1.36 9.17 -33.13
N ASP A 202 2.52 8.52 -33.19
CA ASP A 202 2.71 7.23 -32.56
C ASP A 202 2.49 7.35 -31.05
N LEU A 203 1.61 6.50 -30.54
CA LEU A 203 1.36 6.39 -29.12
C LEU A 203 2.64 5.87 -28.46
N PRO A 204 3.19 6.59 -27.45
CA PRO A 204 4.31 6.05 -26.71
C PRO A 204 3.86 4.73 -26.06
N PRO A 205 4.74 3.71 -25.98
CA PRO A 205 4.38 2.45 -25.37
C PRO A 205 3.92 2.70 -23.93
N LEU A 206 2.69 2.28 -23.62
CA LEU A 206 2.17 2.30 -22.26
C LEU A 206 3.09 1.44 -21.41
N LYS A 207 3.77 2.05 -20.43
CA LYS A 207 4.55 1.28 -19.44
C LYS A 207 3.60 0.32 -18.73
N ALA A 208 3.79 -0.97 -18.94
CA ALA A 208 2.95 -2.02 -18.36
C ALA A 208 3.06 -2.14 -16.83
N GLN A 209 3.95 -1.37 -16.18
CA GLN A 209 4.25 -1.48 -14.75
C GLN A 209 3.98 -0.17 -14.03
N PHE A 210 3.38 -0.27 -12.84
CA PHE A 210 3.25 0.84 -11.91
C PHE A 210 4.64 1.35 -11.53
N GLU A 211 4.87 2.66 -11.66
CA GLU A 211 6.07 3.28 -11.12
C GLU A 211 5.95 3.38 -9.60
N TYR A 212 6.93 2.84 -8.87
CA TYR A 212 7.01 2.97 -7.42
C TYR A 212 8.14 3.93 -7.08
N PRO A 213 7.93 4.84 -6.11
CA PRO A 213 9.01 5.63 -5.54
C PRO A 213 10.16 4.76 -5.06
N GLU A 214 11.33 5.37 -4.92
CA GLU A 214 12.49 4.68 -4.39
C GLU A 214 12.19 4.04 -3.02
N LEU A 215 12.73 2.82 -2.84
CA LEU A 215 12.66 2.10 -1.58
C LEU A 215 13.55 2.80 -0.54
N THR A 216 12.94 3.44 0.45
CA THR A 216 13.63 4.00 1.62
C THR A 216 13.27 3.22 2.88
N LEU A 217 14.13 3.30 3.90
CA LEU A 217 13.90 2.70 5.20
C LEU A 217 12.67 3.33 5.89
N GLU A 218 12.53 4.65 5.77
CA GLU A 218 11.37 5.41 6.24
C GLU A 218 10.05 4.83 5.70
N ARG A 219 9.94 4.62 4.38
CA ARG A 219 8.72 4.04 3.77
C ARG A 219 8.40 2.65 4.32
N MET A 220 9.41 1.84 4.61
CA MET A 220 9.18 0.54 5.27
C MET A 220 8.61 0.73 6.67
N PHE A 221 9.15 1.64 7.48
CA PHE A 221 8.60 1.94 8.80
C PHE A 221 7.21 2.59 8.75
N GLN A 222 6.91 3.44 7.76
CA GLN A 222 5.57 3.99 7.56
C GLN A 222 4.54 2.87 7.31
N VAL A 223 4.89 1.86 6.50
CA VAL A 223 4.05 0.67 6.29
C VAL A 223 3.83 -0.08 7.60
N VAL A 224 4.90 -0.39 8.34
CA VAL A 224 4.80 -1.09 9.63
C VAL A 224 3.98 -0.29 10.65
N ARG A 225 4.12 1.04 10.67
CA ARG A 225 3.32 1.92 11.53
C ARG A 225 1.84 1.84 11.19
N LEU A 226 1.47 1.92 9.91
CA LEU A 226 0.07 1.75 9.49
C LEU A 226 -0.48 0.38 9.87
N VAL A 227 0.34 -0.67 9.79
CA VAL A 227 -0.04 -2.01 10.26
C VAL A 227 -0.24 -2.05 11.79
N SER A 228 0.60 -1.36 12.57
CA SER A 228 0.40 -1.23 14.03
C SER A 228 -0.90 -0.50 14.38
N LEU A 229 -1.43 0.31 13.46
CA LEU A 229 -2.71 1.01 13.58
C LEU A 229 -3.91 0.21 13.03
N GLY A 230 -3.71 -1.08 12.72
CA GLY A 230 -4.79 -1.99 12.30
C GLY A 230 -5.00 -2.10 10.79
N GLN A 231 -4.15 -1.49 9.95
CA GLN A 231 -4.18 -1.73 8.51
C GLN A 231 -3.56 -3.10 8.16
N ASN A 232 -4.00 -3.74 7.07
CA ASN A 232 -3.26 -4.87 6.52
C ASN A 232 -2.04 -4.38 5.72
N PHE A 233 -1.03 -5.25 5.55
CA PHE A 233 0.23 -4.91 4.88
C PHE A 233 0.03 -4.40 3.45
N GLY A 234 -0.82 -5.04 2.65
CA GLY A 234 -1.08 -4.64 1.26
C GLY A 234 -1.70 -3.24 1.14
N ARG A 235 -2.66 -2.92 2.02
CA ARG A 235 -3.28 -1.59 2.06
C ARG A 235 -2.30 -0.52 2.55
N ALA A 236 -1.57 -0.80 3.63
CA ALA A 236 -0.54 0.10 4.14
C ALA A 236 0.52 0.41 3.07
N ALA A 237 0.97 -0.63 2.35
CA ALA A 237 1.90 -0.50 1.24
C ALA A 237 1.35 0.32 0.07
N GLY A 238 0.08 0.12 -0.29
CA GLY A 238 -0.57 0.89 -1.34
C GLY A 238 -0.61 2.39 -1.04
N LEU A 239 -0.86 2.75 0.23
CA LEU A 239 -0.88 4.15 0.70
C LEU A 239 0.51 4.79 0.67
N VAL A 240 1.52 4.06 1.13
CA VAL A 240 2.92 4.54 1.18
C VAL A 240 3.60 4.44 -0.20
N GLY A 241 3.07 3.62 -1.10
CA GLY A 241 3.67 3.40 -2.40
C GLY A 241 4.86 2.44 -2.39
N LEU A 242 4.80 1.40 -1.54
CA LEU A 242 5.83 0.36 -1.47
C LEU A 242 5.53 -0.78 -2.45
N GLN A 243 6.57 -1.31 -3.10
CA GLN A 243 6.46 -2.44 -4.04
C GLN A 243 5.87 -3.70 -3.36
N PRO A 244 4.88 -4.40 -3.98
CA PRO A 244 4.28 -5.62 -3.44
C PRO A 244 5.29 -6.70 -3.01
N SER A 245 6.35 -6.88 -3.80
CA SER A 245 7.40 -7.86 -3.53
C SER A 245 8.23 -7.52 -2.28
N ALA A 246 8.43 -6.23 -1.99
CA ALA A 246 9.11 -5.76 -0.77
C ALA A 246 8.23 -5.99 0.45
N VAL A 247 6.94 -5.66 0.34
CA VAL A 247 5.95 -5.79 1.41
C VAL A 247 5.75 -7.24 1.82
N LYS A 248 5.61 -8.15 0.86
CA LYS A 248 5.49 -9.59 1.13
C LYS A 248 6.68 -10.15 1.91
N ARG A 249 7.89 -9.63 1.67
CA ARG A 249 9.09 -10.03 2.43
C ARG A 249 9.08 -9.47 3.85
N LEU A 250 8.68 -8.20 3.99
CA LEU A 250 8.56 -7.53 5.28
C LEU A 250 7.51 -8.22 6.17
N GLU A 251 6.30 -8.45 5.64
CA GLU A 251 5.22 -9.18 6.29
C GLU A 251 5.68 -10.57 6.73
N LYS A 252 6.27 -11.35 5.82
CA LYS A 252 6.75 -12.71 6.14
C LYS A 252 7.75 -12.73 7.30
N VAL A 253 8.68 -11.77 7.35
CA VAL A 253 9.67 -11.68 8.43
C VAL A 253 9.02 -11.29 9.75
N LEU A 254 8.17 -10.25 9.76
CA LEU A 254 7.49 -9.77 10.97
C LEU A 254 6.49 -10.79 11.52
N THR A 255 5.68 -11.43 10.67
CA THR A 255 4.76 -12.49 11.09
C THR A 255 5.52 -13.68 11.67
N LYS A 256 6.62 -14.12 11.03
CA LYS A 256 7.42 -15.21 11.57
C LYS A 256 8.08 -14.85 12.90
N ALA A 257 8.55 -13.62 13.06
CA ALA A 257 9.14 -13.15 14.31
C ALA A 257 8.08 -13.05 15.43
N THR A 258 6.88 -12.57 15.11
CA THR A 258 5.73 -12.51 16.03
C THR A 258 5.40 -13.91 16.54
N ARG A 259 5.27 -14.90 15.65
CA ARG A 259 5.00 -16.31 16.01
C ARG A 259 6.05 -16.97 16.91
N ASN A 260 7.28 -16.43 16.94
CA ASN A 260 8.34 -16.96 17.80
C ASN A 260 8.33 -16.35 19.22
N GLN A 261 7.40 -15.44 19.51
CA GLN A 261 7.32 -14.70 20.77
C GLN A 261 6.09 -15.06 21.58
N ALA A 262 6.12 -14.75 22.88
CA ALA A 262 4.93 -14.76 23.73
C ALA A 262 4.63 -13.34 24.19
N PHE A 263 3.34 -13.01 24.23
CA PHE A 263 2.85 -11.69 24.56
C PHE A 263 1.95 -11.78 25.77
N LYS A 264 2.07 -10.80 26.66
CA LYS A 264 1.19 -10.65 27.82
C LYS A 264 0.07 -9.69 27.43
N VAL A 265 -1.17 -10.14 27.51
CA VAL A 265 -2.36 -9.38 27.11
C VAL A 265 -3.25 -9.19 28.33
N ALA A 266 -3.75 -7.96 28.52
CA ALA A 266 -4.75 -7.66 29.53
C ALA A 266 -6.13 -8.07 29.01
N LEU A 267 -6.84 -8.88 29.79
CA LEU A 267 -8.22 -9.29 29.53
C LEU A 267 -9.21 -8.29 30.16
N PRO A 268 -10.50 -8.30 29.76
CA PRO A 268 -11.51 -7.38 30.28
C PRO A 268 -11.68 -7.37 31.81
N ASP A 269 -11.29 -8.44 32.50
CA ASP A 269 -11.40 -8.59 33.96
C ASP A 269 -10.12 -8.14 34.70
N ASP A 270 -9.28 -7.30 34.09
CA ASP A 270 -7.94 -6.89 34.60
C ASP A 270 -6.97 -8.06 34.87
N LYS A 271 -7.28 -9.25 34.38
CA LYS A 271 -6.39 -10.42 34.42
C LYS A 271 -5.43 -10.37 33.25
N GLU A 272 -4.15 -10.59 33.52
CA GLU A 272 -3.14 -10.69 32.46
C GLU A 272 -2.88 -12.15 32.11
N GLN A 273 -2.97 -12.48 30.82
CA GLN A 273 -2.68 -13.82 30.31
C GLN A 273 -1.55 -13.79 29.27
N TRP A 274 -0.74 -14.84 29.25
CA TRP A 274 0.27 -15.06 28.23
C TRP A 274 -0.33 -15.80 27.04
N PHE A 275 -0.14 -15.24 25.86
CA PHE A 275 -0.52 -15.83 24.58
C PHE A 275 0.72 -16.10 23.74
N ASP A 276 0.67 -17.17 22.95
CA ASP A 276 1.66 -17.40 21.92
C ASP A 276 1.42 -16.43 20.76
N GLY A 277 2.48 -15.92 20.14
CA GLY A 277 2.36 -14.98 19.02
C GLY A 277 1.74 -15.59 17.76
N SER A 278 1.58 -16.92 17.70
CA SER A 278 0.76 -17.58 16.68
C SER A 278 -0.73 -17.31 16.79
N GLU A 279 -1.20 -16.89 17.97
CA GLU A 279 -2.60 -16.57 18.24
C GLU A 279 -2.92 -15.09 18.06
N LEU A 280 -1.90 -14.23 17.95
CA LEU A 280 -2.05 -12.78 17.91
C LEU A 280 -1.42 -12.17 16.65
N ASP A 281 -2.27 -11.60 15.80
CA ASP A 281 -1.83 -10.91 14.60
C ASP A 281 -1.05 -9.63 14.96
N ASN A 282 0.16 -9.48 14.41
CA ASN A 282 1.01 -8.29 14.53
C ASN A 282 1.33 -7.83 15.97
N ALA A 283 1.21 -8.70 16.98
CA ALA A 283 1.42 -8.36 18.39
C ALA A 283 2.81 -7.78 18.69
N LEU A 284 3.82 -8.11 17.88
CA LEU A 284 5.16 -7.52 17.97
C LEU A 284 5.14 -5.99 17.85
N LEU A 285 4.19 -5.44 17.11
CA LEU A 285 4.08 -4.00 16.83
C LEU A 285 3.31 -3.25 17.93
N ALA A 286 2.47 -3.94 18.70
CA ALA A 286 1.60 -3.32 19.71
C ALA A 286 2.38 -2.69 20.87
N GLY A 287 3.60 -3.16 21.13
CA GLY A 287 4.46 -2.66 22.20
C GLY A 287 5.18 -1.34 21.91
N ILE A 288 5.01 -0.76 20.71
CA ILE A 288 5.69 0.48 20.31
C ILE A 288 4.74 1.66 20.45
N THR A 289 5.09 2.60 21.33
CA THR A 289 4.30 3.79 21.62
C THR A 289 4.37 4.83 20.49
N SER A 290 3.40 5.74 20.41
CA SER A 290 3.41 6.81 19.40
C SER A 290 4.69 7.67 19.42
N PRO A 291 5.22 8.10 20.58
CA PRO A 291 6.51 8.81 20.63
C PRO A 291 7.68 7.95 20.15
N ALA A 292 7.66 6.63 20.38
CA ALA A 292 8.70 5.74 19.88
C ALA A 292 8.65 5.61 18.35
N TRP A 293 7.47 5.50 17.77
CA TRP A 293 7.30 5.52 16.31
C TRP A 293 7.83 6.79 15.67
N GLN A 294 7.58 7.96 16.28
CA GLN A 294 8.09 9.22 15.76
C GLN A 294 9.63 9.22 15.71
N ARG A 295 10.30 8.87 16.82
CA ARG A 295 11.77 8.78 16.87
C ARG A 295 12.33 7.82 15.82
N ILE A 296 11.72 6.64 15.67
CA ILE A 296 12.16 5.63 14.71
C ILE A 296 12.00 6.14 13.27
N LEU A 297 10.88 6.80 12.96
CA LEU A 297 10.64 7.38 11.63
C LEU A 297 11.60 8.52 11.32
N ASP A 298 11.81 9.45 12.26
CA ASP A 298 12.73 10.58 12.10
C ASP A 298 14.16 10.08 11.83
N HIS A 299 14.62 9.08 12.59
CA HIS A 299 15.92 8.47 12.36
C HIS A 299 15.99 7.70 11.03
N ALA A 300 14.92 6.96 10.67
CA ALA A 300 14.88 6.23 9.40
C ALA A 300 14.91 7.13 8.16
N GLN A 301 14.42 8.37 8.27
CA GLN A 301 14.49 9.39 7.22
C GLN A 301 15.93 9.87 6.98
N GLN A 302 16.77 9.88 8.03
CA GLN A 302 18.17 10.32 7.94
C GLN A 302 19.08 9.24 7.32
N ILE A 303 18.66 7.98 7.33
CA ILE A 303 19.46 6.87 6.80
C ILE A 303 19.36 6.82 5.27
N GLN A 304 20.45 7.19 4.61
CA GLN A 304 20.58 7.12 3.16
C GLN A 304 20.96 5.70 2.68
N ARG A 305 20.51 5.34 1.47
CA ARG A 305 20.80 4.03 0.86
C ARG A 305 22.29 3.77 0.72
N CYS A 306 23.06 4.78 0.30
CA CYS A 306 24.51 4.67 0.10
C CYS A 306 25.26 4.29 1.39
N THR A 307 24.76 4.72 2.56
CA THR A 307 25.35 4.42 3.88
C THR A 307 25.22 2.95 4.25
N VAL A 308 24.18 2.27 3.77
CA VAL A 308 23.83 0.91 4.25
C VAL A 308 23.89 -0.17 3.17
N GLN A 309 24.09 0.19 1.90
CA GLN A 309 24.13 -0.76 0.79
C GLN A 309 25.22 -1.85 0.93
N SER A 310 26.35 -1.51 1.57
CA SER A 310 27.48 -2.42 1.80
C SER A 310 27.24 -3.40 2.97
N ILE A 311 26.24 -3.14 3.82
CA ILE A 311 25.98 -3.94 5.03
C ILE A 311 25.34 -5.28 4.66
N LYS A 312 26.11 -6.37 4.77
CA LYS A 312 25.63 -7.73 4.47
C LYS A 312 24.63 -8.22 5.51
N ALA A 313 23.34 -8.16 5.17
CA ALA A 313 22.28 -8.63 6.06
C ALA A 313 22.11 -10.17 6.05
N PRO A 314 21.77 -10.78 7.21
CA PRO A 314 21.42 -12.20 7.33
C PRO A 314 20.32 -12.63 6.34
N LYS A 315 20.19 -13.92 6.05
CA LYS A 315 19.15 -14.41 5.13
C LYS A 315 17.77 -14.04 5.67
N ALA A 316 16.80 -13.80 4.78
CA ALA A 316 15.43 -13.43 5.21
C ALA A 316 14.79 -14.48 6.15
N LYS A 317 15.19 -15.76 6.02
CA LYS A 317 14.75 -16.84 6.92
C LYS A 317 15.45 -16.82 8.30
N GLU A 318 16.60 -16.17 8.39
CA GLU A 318 17.45 -16.02 9.58
C GLU A 318 17.06 -14.77 10.39
N LEU A 319 16.54 -13.70 9.77
CA LEU A 319 16.15 -12.49 10.51
C LEU A 319 15.17 -12.76 11.67
N PRO A 320 14.08 -13.55 11.51
CA PRO A 320 13.14 -13.81 12.60
C PRO A 320 13.71 -14.62 13.76
N ILE A 321 14.81 -15.36 13.55
CA ILE A 321 15.45 -16.17 14.61
C ILE A 321 16.51 -15.37 15.36
N LEU A 322 16.89 -14.17 14.88
CA LEU A 322 17.74 -13.26 15.64
C LEU A 322 17.01 -12.65 16.83
N ILE A 323 15.70 -12.76 16.93
CA ILE A 323 14.91 -12.25 18.04
C ILE A 323 14.41 -13.42 18.87
N SER A 324 14.82 -13.46 20.14
CA SER A 324 14.37 -14.48 21.10
C SER A 324 12.91 -14.26 21.52
N ARG A 325 12.32 -15.26 22.21
CA ARG A 325 10.97 -15.16 22.78
C ARG A 325 10.79 -13.99 23.73
N ARG A 326 11.87 -13.49 24.34
CA ARG A 326 11.91 -12.33 25.24
C ARG A 326 12.39 -11.03 24.58
N ARG A 327 12.57 -11.04 23.25
CA ARG A 327 13.07 -9.92 22.45
C ARG A 327 14.56 -9.59 22.70
N HIS A 328 15.33 -10.55 23.21
CA HIS A 328 16.78 -10.45 23.18
C HIS A 328 17.29 -10.76 21.77
N VAL A 329 18.43 -10.23 21.40
CA VAL A 329 19.07 -10.52 20.12
C VAL A 329 19.91 -11.79 20.26
N VAL A 330 19.79 -12.71 19.32
CA VAL A 330 20.50 -14.00 19.32
C VAL A 330 21.34 -14.13 18.06
N LEU A 331 22.53 -14.71 18.18
CA LEU A 331 23.43 -14.95 17.06
C LEU A 331 24.20 -16.27 17.20
N ASP A 332 24.55 -16.89 16.07
CA ASP A 332 25.31 -18.13 15.99
C ASP A 332 26.44 -18.08 14.93
N LYS A 333 26.49 -17.01 14.12
CA LYS A 333 27.40 -16.86 12.98
C LYS A 333 28.15 -15.53 13.03
N LYS A 334 29.37 -15.53 12.48
CA LYS A 334 30.18 -14.32 12.31
C LYS A 334 29.44 -13.25 11.48
N SER A 335 28.68 -13.66 10.47
CA SER A 335 27.85 -12.76 9.67
C SER A 335 26.73 -12.09 10.48
N HIS A 336 26.17 -12.77 11.47
CA HIS A 336 25.15 -12.18 12.35
C HIS A 336 25.80 -11.12 13.25
N ALA A 337 26.96 -11.44 13.86
CA ALA A 337 27.69 -10.52 14.71
C ALA A 337 28.09 -9.22 14.00
N HIS A 338 28.66 -9.32 12.78
CA HIS A 338 29.00 -8.13 11.99
C HIS A 338 27.78 -7.29 11.61
N PHE A 339 26.68 -7.93 11.17
CA PHE A 339 25.43 -7.22 10.88
C PHE A 339 24.90 -6.46 12.10
N LEU A 340 24.91 -7.12 13.26
CA LEU A 340 24.44 -6.52 14.52
C LEU A 340 25.32 -5.35 14.96
N ARG A 341 26.65 -5.43 14.78
CA ARG A 341 27.53 -4.30 15.04
C ARG A 341 27.23 -3.09 14.17
N HIS A 342 27.04 -3.30 12.85
CA HIS A 342 26.64 -2.20 11.97
C HIS A 342 25.29 -1.61 12.37
N PHE A 343 24.33 -2.45 12.74
CA PHE A 343 23.02 -2.00 13.21
C PHE A 343 23.13 -1.18 14.51
N PHE A 344 23.85 -1.67 15.52
CA PHE A 344 24.01 -0.93 16.79
C PHE A 344 24.75 0.39 16.60
N ALA A 345 25.80 0.42 15.77
CA ALA A 345 26.48 1.67 15.44
C ALA A 345 25.56 2.67 14.72
N LEU A 346 24.75 2.19 13.76
CA LEU A 346 23.82 3.04 13.01
C LEU A 346 22.73 3.66 13.90
N TYR A 347 22.25 2.91 14.90
CA TYR A 347 21.24 3.36 15.85
C TYR A 347 21.83 3.98 17.12
N GLU A 348 23.13 4.26 17.14
CA GLU A 348 23.85 4.89 18.25
C GLU A 348 23.63 4.18 19.60
N ILE A 349 23.62 2.84 19.59
CA ILE A 349 23.50 2.03 20.79
C ILE A 349 24.88 1.78 21.39
N ASP A 350 25.09 2.30 22.59
CA ASP A 350 26.34 2.18 23.32
C ASP A 350 26.50 0.78 23.95
N ASP A 351 27.75 0.31 24.06
CA ASP A 351 28.04 -1.01 24.64
C ASP A 351 27.64 -1.11 26.12
N SER A 352 27.58 0.01 26.86
CA SER A 352 27.05 0.04 28.23
C SER A 352 25.56 -0.30 28.32
N GLN A 353 24.82 -0.14 27.23
CA GLN A 353 23.40 -0.50 27.14
C GLN A 353 23.21 -1.97 26.78
N LEU A 354 24.29 -2.69 26.46
CA LEU A 354 24.27 -4.08 26.00
C LEU A 354 24.82 -5.01 27.07
N THR A 355 24.05 -6.05 27.40
CA THR A 355 24.56 -7.22 28.11
C THR A 355 24.78 -8.33 27.11
N VAL A 356 26.04 -8.69 26.88
CA VAL A 356 26.45 -9.68 25.87
C VAL A 356 26.94 -10.94 26.57
N VAL A 357 26.37 -12.10 26.22
CA VAL A 357 26.70 -13.37 26.85
C VAL A 357 26.85 -14.47 25.81
N ALA A 358 27.88 -15.31 25.96
CA ALA A 358 27.96 -16.59 25.27
C ALA A 358 27.31 -17.68 26.14
N ARG A 359 26.28 -18.35 25.62
CA ARG A 359 25.60 -19.43 26.36
C ARG A 359 26.58 -20.54 26.72
N PHE A 360 26.50 -21.00 27.96
CA PHE A 360 27.37 -22.02 28.57
C PHE A 360 28.85 -21.62 28.62
N ASP A 361 29.15 -20.32 28.50
CA ASP A 361 30.52 -19.82 28.36
C ASP A 361 31.28 -20.52 27.22
N ASP A 362 30.59 -20.83 26.11
CA ASP A 362 31.15 -21.53 24.96
C ASP A 362 32.37 -20.76 24.37
N PRO A 363 33.59 -21.34 24.39
CA PRO A 363 34.80 -20.61 24.00
C PRO A 363 34.80 -20.14 22.54
N ASP A 364 34.21 -20.92 21.63
CA ASP A 364 34.11 -20.57 20.21
C ASP A 364 33.16 -19.38 20.00
N MET A 365 32.09 -19.31 20.78
CA MET A 365 31.15 -18.19 20.75
C MET A 365 31.73 -16.93 21.40
N ILE A 366 32.41 -17.07 22.55
CA ILE A 366 33.13 -15.95 23.18
C ILE A 366 34.11 -15.35 22.18
N ARG A 367 34.95 -16.18 21.54
CA ARG A 367 35.89 -15.73 20.52
C ARG A 367 35.17 -15.05 19.35
N LEU A 368 34.12 -15.65 18.80
CA LEU A 368 33.36 -15.08 17.67
C LEU A 368 32.79 -13.69 17.98
N MET A 369 32.22 -13.52 19.17
CA MET A 369 31.62 -12.25 19.60
C MET A 369 32.69 -11.20 19.92
N THR A 370 33.79 -11.62 20.56
CA THR A 370 34.95 -10.74 20.85
C THR A 370 35.65 -10.29 19.57
N ASP A 371 35.83 -11.18 18.59
CA ASP A 371 36.38 -10.86 17.26
C ASP A 371 35.48 -9.88 16.47
N ALA A 372 34.18 -9.88 16.77
CA ALA A 372 33.23 -8.90 16.25
C ALA A 372 33.16 -7.63 17.12
N GLY A 373 34.05 -7.50 18.11
CA GLY A 373 34.21 -6.34 18.96
C GLY A 373 33.31 -6.29 20.20
N PHE A 374 32.50 -7.31 20.50
CA PHE A 374 31.61 -7.32 21.67
C PHE A 374 32.35 -7.56 22.99
N ALA A 375 31.97 -6.81 24.02
CA ALA A 375 32.40 -7.06 25.41
C ALA A 375 31.60 -8.22 26.02
N VAL A 376 32.08 -9.45 25.84
CA VAL A 376 31.38 -10.67 26.31
C VAL A 376 31.56 -10.85 27.82
N GLN A 377 30.46 -11.03 28.53
CA GLN A 377 30.43 -11.32 29.96
C GLN A 377 30.18 -12.83 30.18
N SER A 378 30.74 -13.37 31.27
CA SER A 378 30.50 -14.77 31.64
C SER A 378 29.06 -14.98 32.12
N GLU A 379 28.41 -16.01 31.61
CA GLU A 379 27.06 -16.42 32.04
C GLU A 379 27.06 -16.79 33.52
N ARG A 380 28.08 -17.53 33.98
CA ARG A 380 28.22 -17.94 35.39
C ARG A 380 28.33 -16.73 36.32
N TYR A 381 29.13 -15.73 35.93
CA TYR A 381 29.30 -14.51 36.72
C TYR A 381 27.98 -13.75 36.86
N LEU A 382 27.23 -13.59 35.76
CA LEU A 382 25.92 -12.94 35.77
C LEU A 382 24.91 -13.68 36.65
N LEU A 383 24.87 -15.01 36.58
CA LEU A 383 23.99 -15.84 37.42
C LEU A 383 24.35 -15.71 38.92
N MET A 384 25.63 -15.58 39.27
CA MET A 384 26.06 -15.33 40.65
C MET A 384 25.66 -13.94 41.13
N ALA A 385 25.97 -12.89 40.35
CA ALA A 385 25.57 -11.51 40.66
C ALA A 385 24.05 -11.36 40.82
N GLN A 386 23.25 -12.19 40.15
CA GLN A 386 21.79 -12.23 40.29
C GLN A 386 21.31 -12.90 41.57
N LYS A 387 21.97 -13.99 42.01
CA LYS A 387 21.65 -14.63 43.29
C LYS A 387 21.90 -13.67 44.46
N ASP A 388 22.94 -12.86 44.35
CA ASP A 388 23.27 -11.84 45.34
C ASP A 388 22.30 -10.65 45.27
N ASN A 389 21.95 -10.20 44.06
CA ASN A 389 20.94 -9.15 43.88
C ASN A 389 19.52 -9.61 44.27
N GLN A 390 19.15 -10.89 44.18
CA GLN A 390 17.84 -11.38 44.64
C GLN A 390 17.66 -11.29 46.17
N LYS A 391 18.76 -11.26 46.93
CA LYS A 391 18.72 -11.00 48.39
C LYS A 391 18.42 -9.52 48.70
N SER A 392 18.68 -8.62 47.74
CA SER A 392 18.33 -7.20 47.77
C SER A 392 17.00 -6.99 47.01
N ARG A 393 15.90 -6.72 47.72
CA ARG A 393 14.51 -6.78 47.22
C ARG A 393 14.10 -5.91 45.99
N ASN A 394 15.02 -5.25 45.29
CA ASN A 394 14.69 -4.20 44.31
C ASN A 394 15.05 -4.47 42.83
N ALA A 395 15.55 -5.65 42.45
CA ALA A 395 15.85 -5.94 41.03
C ALA A 395 14.96 -7.06 40.45
N LYS A 396 14.24 -6.78 39.35
CA LYS A 396 13.57 -7.82 38.56
C LYS A 396 14.65 -8.80 38.05
N PRO A 397 14.48 -10.12 38.23
CA PRO A 397 15.54 -11.08 37.93
C PRO A 397 15.84 -11.13 36.43
N TRP A 398 17.12 -11.13 36.07
CA TRP A 398 17.59 -11.60 34.76
C TRP A 398 17.33 -13.10 34.67
N THR A 399 16.09 -13.45 34.35
CA THR A 399 15.69 -14.85 34.25
C THR A 399 16.11 -15.36 32.88
N VAL A 400 17.31 -15.89 32.76
CA VAL A 400 17.52 -16.91 31.73
C VAL A 400 16.78 -18.16 32.19
N LYS A 401 15.45 -18.19 31.98
CA LYS A 401 14.69 -19.42 32.14
C LYS A 401 15.16 -20.41 31.06
N LYS A 402 15.35 -21.67 31.47
CA LYS A 402 15.64 -22.88 30.67
C LYS A 402 14.74 -23.15 29.45
N HIS A 403 13.91 -22.21 29.00
CA HIS A 403 12.91 -22.43 27.94
C HIS A 403 13.44 -22.20 26.51
N PHE A 404 14.75 -22.11 26.32
CA PHE A 404 15.38 -21.96 25.00
C PHE A 404 15.36 -23.21 24.12
N LEU A 405 14.87 -24.35 24.61
CA LEU A 405 15.04 -25.65 23.94
C LEU A 405 14.01 -25.98 22.85
N HIS A 406 12.87 -25.28 22.76
CA HIS A 406 11.73 -25.76 21.94
C HIS A 406 11.42 -24.99 20.64
N GLY A 407 12.23 -24.00 20.23
CA GLY A 407 11.89 -23.17 19.05
C GLY A 407 13.02 -22.93 18.05
N PHE A 408 14.25 -23.36 18.35
CA PHE A 408 15.41 -23.13 17.49
C PHE A 408 15.70 -24.36 16.63
N PRO A 409 15.36 -24.37 15.33
CA PRO A 409 16.06 -25.24 14.40
C PRO A 409 17.42 -24.58 14.18
N ILE A 410 18.44 -24.95 14.97
CA ILE A 410 19.83 -24.55 14.72
C ILE A 410 20.31 -25.41 13.53
N PRO A 411 20.44 -24.87 12.31
CA PRO A 411 20.66 -25.71 11.12
C PRO A 411 22.12 -26.10 10.90
N SER A 412 23.02 -25.94 11.88
CA SER A 412 24.43 -26.27 11.66
C SER A 412 25.15 -26.76 12.89
N ARG A 413 25.71 -27.96 12.71
CA ARG A 413 26.67 -28.68 13.56
C ARG A 413 27.80 -27.76 14.05
N ARG A 414 27.73 -27.33 15.31
CA ARG A 414 28.91 -27.10 16.16
C ARG A 414 28.89 -28.13 17.30
N ARG A 415 30.08 -28.45 17.83
CA ARG A 415 30.32 -29.57 18.77
C ARG A 415 29.46 -29.51 20.06
N SER A 416 28.87 -28.36 20.37
CA SER A 416 27.78 -28.21 21.34
C SER A 416 26.49 -27.85 20.60
N ARG A 417 25.42 -28.65 20.72
CA ARG A 417 24.09 -28.35 20.14
C ARG A 417 23.44 -27.08 20.72
N TYR A 418 24.10 -26.37 21.64
CA TYR A 418 23.48 -25.37 22.50
C TYR A 418 24.29 -24.06 22.66
N GLY A 419 25.46 -23.91 22.03
CA GLY A 419 26.28 -22.70 22.09
C GLY A 419 25.81 -21.61 21.12
N PHE A 420 25.22 -20.54 21.63
CA PHE A 420 24.85 -19.33 20.86
C PHE A 420 25.18 -18.07 21.66
N GLY A 421 25.29 -16.94 20.96
CA GLY A 421 25.46 -15.62 21.56
C GLY A 421 24.12 -14.97 21.82
N GLU A 422 23.97 -14.34 22.98
CA GLU A 422 22.76 -13.62 23.39
C GLU A 422 23.14 -12.18 23.78
N ILE A 423 22.40 -11.22 23.25
CA ILE A 423 22.58 -9.79 23.49
C ILE A 423 21.26 -9.24 24.02
N ASN A 424 21.28 -8.78 25.26
CA ASN A 424 20.15 -8.10 25.87
C ASN A 424 20.38 -6.59 25.82
N PHE A 425 19.38 -5.85 25.33
CA PHE A 425 19.40 -4.39 25.32
C PHE A 425 18.64 -3.87 26.53
N GLY A 426 19.35 -3.11 27.37
CA GLY A 426 18.78 -2.46 28.54
C GLY A 426 17.72 -1.42 28.18
N GLN A 427 16.86 -1.07 29.14
CA GLN A 427 15.99 0.07 28.97
C GLN A 427 16.82 1.37 29.04
N SER A 428 16.55 2.28 28.12
CA SER A 428 17.21 3.58 28.02
C SER A 428 16.20 4.72 28.05
N SER A 429 16.51 5.82 28.73
CA SER A 429 15.74 7.06 28.64
C SER A 429 16.12 7.93 27.44
N THR A 430 17.29 7.67 26.83
CA THR A 430 17.89 8.43 25.72
C THR A 430 18.11 7.55 24.49
N GLY A 431 18.44 8.17 23.35
CA GLY A 431 18.64 7.49 22.07
C GLY A 431 17.36 7.21 21.28
N VAL A 432 17.56 6.66 20.07
CA VAL A 432 16.48 6.35 19.12
C VAL A 432 15.62 5.20 19.64
N LEU A 433 16.27 4.07 19.94
CA LEU A 433 15.66 2.86 20.47
C LEU A 433 15.85 2.81 21.99
N ARG A 434 14.78 2.56 22.74
CA ARG A 434 14.79 2.68 24.21
C ARG A 434 14.48 1.40 24.97
N ASN A 435 14.04 0.36 24.27
CA ASN A 435 13.75 -0.93 24.87
C ASN A 435 13.77 -2.05 23.82
N GLY A 436 13.71 -3.30 24.28
CA GLY A 436 13.74 -4.48 23.41
C GLY A 436 12.59 -4.60 22.41
N HIS A 437 11.42 -3.97 22.62
CA HIS A 437 10.35 -3.98 21.61
C HIS A 437 10.73 -3.14 20.40
N GLU A 438 11.19 -1.92 20.65
CA GLU A 438 11.69 -0.99 19.63
C GLU A 438 12.86 -1.61 18.87
N LEU A 439 13.82 -2.21 19.60
CA LEU A 439 14.97 -2.91 19.03
C LEU A 439 14.57 -4.04 18.09
N ALA A 440 13.67 -4.92 18.52
CA ALA A 440 13.27 -6.08 17.74
C ALA A 440 12.64 -5.68 16.40
N VAL A 441 11.71 -4.72 16.42
CA VAL A 441 11.07 -4.26 15.18
C VAL A 441 12.06 -3.53 14.30
N ALA A 442 12.87 -2.62 14.85
CA ALA A 442 13.85 -1.87 14.07
C ALA A 442 14.86 -2.81 13.39
N LEU A 443 15.38 -3.81 14.11
CA LEU A 443 16.34 -4.78 13.58
C LEU A 443 15.75 -5.62 12.44
N LEU A 444 14.50 -6.07 12.58
CA LEU A 444 13.83 -6.86 11.54
C LEU A 444 13.55 -6.03 10.29
N VAL A 445 13.02 -4.82 10.44
CA VAL A 445 12.73 -3.91 9.33
C VAL A 445 14.02 -3.52 8.60
N PHE A 446 15.05 -3.14 9.35
CA PHE A 446 16.36 -2.79 8.81
C PHE A 446 17.02 -3.97 8.07
N GLY A 447 16.95 -5.17 8.64
CA GLY A 447 17.46 -6.38 8.00
C GLY A 447 16.77 -6.67 6.68
N VAL A 448 15.44 -6.51 6.60
CA VAL A 448 14.70 -6.66 5.32
C VAL A 448 15.10 -5.58 4.33
N TYR A 449 15.25 -4.33 4.76
CA TYR A 449 15.67 -3.21 3.91
C TYR A 449 17.02 -3.46 3.25
N CYS A 450 18.05 -3.78 4.05
CA CYS A 450 19.40 -4.07 3.56
C CYS A 450 19.41 -5.19 2.51
N ARG A 451 18.59 -6.24 2.70
CA ARG A 451 18.47 -7.34 1.72
C ARG A 451 17.80 -6.94 0.41
N LEU A 452 16.87 -5.99 0.46
CA LEU A 452 16.13 -5.53 -0.72
C LEU A 452 16.99 -4.63 -1.60
N ILE A 453 17.73 -3.69 -0.98
CA ILE A 453 18.60 -2.77 -1.71
C ILE A 453 19.83 -3.47 -2.32
N GLN A 454 20.32 -4.56 -1.72
CA GLN A 454 21.42 -5.38 -2.28
C GLN A 454 21.02 -6.19 -3.52
N LYS A 455 19.73 -6.46 -3.69
CA LYS A 455 19.21 -7.23 -4.83
C LYS A 455 18.72 -6.36 -5.97
N SER A 456 18.63 -5.06 -5.76
CA SER A 456 18.23 -4.12 -6.80
C SER A 456 19.50 -3.74 -7.55
N PRO A 457 19.67 -4.10 -8.84
CA PRO A 457 20.78 -3.57 -9.61
C PRO A 457 20.72 -2.04 -9.53
N SER A 458 21.84 -1.42 -9.18
CA SER A 458 22.06 -0.01 -9.42
C SER A 458 21.86 0.22 -10.92
N HIS A 459 20.73 0.84 -11.27
CA HIS A 459 20.48 1.34 -12.61
C HIS A 459 21.34 2.57 -12.87
#